data_AF-A0AAV0HPA1-F1
#
_entry.id   AF-A0AAV0HPA1-F1
#
_cell.length_a   1.000
_cell.length_b   1.000
_cell.length_c   1.000
_cell.angle_alpha   90.00
_cell.angle_beta   90.00
_cell.angle_gamma   90.00
#
_symmetry.space_group_name_H-M   'P 1'
#
loop_
_entity.id
_entity.type
_entity.pdbx_description
1 polymer ?
#
loop_
_entity_poly.entity_id
_entity_poly.type
_entity_poly.pdbx_seq_one_letter_code
_entity_poly.pdbx_strand_id
1 'polypeptide(L)'
;MYVTKQSMTAAVSNLTKHLEGVTDALAKAKEHLTQRIQGLDDKMDKQNELSRKIESDVNAINDNILLLDSGMASLINYVSVQDEKLDSLEGKQSRANLGIQYLCNFVQGKKVKMPEALEEEFLPSRTRSITFHDASGPMGLKALDCFSRSTSVPPVTDGVQLNGEEPQTPSRPLLRYNSAKV
;
A
#
# COMPACT_ATOMS: atom_id res chain seq x y z
N MET A 1 5.60 57.03 -79.82
CA MET A 1 6.80 56.53 -79.11
C MET A 1 7.31 55.33 -79.91
N TYR A 2 8.55 55.35 -80.40
CA TYR A 2 9.11 54.27 -81.23
C TYR A 2 10.02 53.38 -80.37
N VAL A 3 9.81 52.07 -80.46
CA VAL A 3 10.60 51.06 -79.75
C VAL A 3 11.77 50.67 -80.64
N THR A 4 13.00 50.76 -80.13
CA THR A 4 14.19 50.28 -80.84
C THR A 4 14.38 48.79 -80.58
N LYS A 5 14.98 48.06 -81.51
CA LYS A 5 15.28 46.63 -81.32
C LYS A 5 16.05 46.37 -80.01
N GLN A 6 17.01 47.23 -79.69
CA GLN A 6 17.78 47.15 -78.43
C GLN A 6 16.89 47.27 -77.19
N SER A 7 15.92 48.19 -77.18
CA SER A 7 15.03 48.35 -76.02
C SER A 7 14.10 47.13 -75.83
N MET A 8 13.64 46.51 -76.93
CA MET A 8 12.87 45.27 -76.88
C MET A 8 13.71 44.10 -76.38
N THR A 9 14.94 43.93 -76.87
CA THR A 9 15.85 42.88 -76.41
C THR A 9 16.19 43.04 -74.92
N ALA A 10 16.39 44.27 -74.45
CA ALA A 10 16.64 44.55 -73.04
C ALA A 10 15.41 44.23 -72.16
N ALA A 11 14.20 44.56 -72.61
CA ALA A 11 12.96 44.25 -71.91
C ALA A 11 12.73 42.73 -71.80
N VAL A 12 12.95 41.99 -72.90
CA VAL A 12 12.86 40.52 -72.91
C VAL A 12 13.91 39.91 -71.98
N SER A 13 15.17 40.38 -72.05
CA SER A 13 16.24 39.90 -71.18
C SER A 13 15.92 40.10 -69.68
N ASN A 14 15.38 41.27 -69.31
CA ASN A 14 14.95 41.53 -67.94
C ASN A 14 13.78 40.66 -67.51
N LEU A 15 12.78 40.45 -68.38
CA LEU A 15 11.65 39.56 -68.08
C LEU A 15 12.13 38.12 -67.87
N THR A 16 13.03 37.62 -68.71
CA THR A 16 13.62 36.28 -68.58
C THR A 16 14.34 36.12 -67.24
N LYS A 17 15.20 37.07 -66.86
CA LYS A 17 15.88 37.04 -65.55
C LYS A 17 14.90 37.06 -64.38
N HIS A 18 13.84 37.85 -64.48
CA HIS A 18 12.84 37.91 -63.42
C HIS A 18 12.05 36.60 -63.30
N LEU A 19 11.69 35.97 -64.42
CA LEU A 19 11.03 34.66 -64.44
C LEU A 19 11.93 33.56 -63.86
N GLU A 20 13.23 33.57 -64.20
CA GLU A 20 14.21 32.64 -63.63
C GLU A 20 14.33 32.84 -62.11
N GLY A 21 14.44 34.09 -61.64
CA GLY A 21 14.46 34.40 -60.21
C GLY A 21 13.18 34.01 -59.46
N VAL A 22 12.01 34.18 -60.07
CA VAL A 22 10.72 33.73 -59.51
C VAL A 22 10.63 32.21 -59.47
N THR A 23 11.13 31.54 -60.50
CA THR A 23 11.16 30.06 -60.57
C THR A 23 12.06 29.47 -59.49
N ASP A 24 13.24 30.04 -59.29
CA ASP A 24 14.17 29.65 -58.23
C ASP A 24 13.60 29.91 -56.83
N ALA A 25 12.99 31.09 -56.63
CA ALA A 25 12.35 31.43 -55.37
C ALA A 25 11.19 30.47 -55.05
N LEU A 26 10.40 30.12 -56.07
CA LEU A 26 9.31 29.14 -55.94
C LEU A 26 9.84 27.74 -55.59
N ALA A 27 10.91 27.30 -56.24
CA ALA A 27 11.54 26.01 -55.95
C ALA A 27 12.05 25.94 -54.50
N LYS A 28 12.76 26.99 -54.05
CA LYS A 28 13.23 27.11 -52.66
C LYS A 28 12.09 27.14 -51.65
N ALA A 29 11.01 27.87 -51.93
CA ALA A 29 9.84 27.92 -51.06
C ALA A 29 9.17 26.54 -50.96
N LYS A 30 9.03 25.83 -52.09
CA LYS A 30 8.49 24.47 -52.11
C LYS A 30 9.34 23.52 -51.28
N GLU A 31 10.66 23.56 -51.42
CA GLU A 31 11.58 22.72 -50.65
C GLU A 31 11.48 23.02 -49.15
N HIS A 32 11.55 24.29 -48.76
CA HIS A 32 11.45 24.70 -47.36
C HIS A 32 10.11 24.31 -46.71
N LEU A 33 9.00 24.46 -47.44
CA LEU A 33 7.68 24.02 -46.94
C LEU A 33 7.62 22.51 -46.80
N THR A 34 8.16 21.75 -47.74
CA THR A 34 8.21 20.28 -47.68
C THR A 34 9.02 19.81 -46.47
N GLN A 35 10.20 20.39 -46.25
CA GLN A 35 11.03 20.10 -45.08
C GLN A 35 10.32 20.42 -43.76
N ARG A 36 9.58 21.54 -43.72
CA ARG A 36 8.85 21.96 -42.53
C ARG A 36 7.63 21.07 -42.24
N ILE A 37 6.97 20.56 -43.27
CA ILE A 37 5.90 19.55 -43.14
C ILE A 37 6.49 18.25 -42.60
N GLN A 38 7.56 17.73 -43.21
CA GLN A 38 8.21 16.51 -42.72
C GLN A 38 8.65 16.65 -41.26
N GLY A 39 9.26 17.78 -40.90
CA GLY A 39 9.69 18.02 -39.52
C GLY A 39 8.53 18.19 -38.53
N LEU A 40 7.33 18.56 -38.99
CA LEU A 40 6.12 18.56 -38.16
C LEU A 40 5.56 17.14 -38.02
N ASP A 41 5.53 16.36 -39.09
CA ASP A 41 5.07 14.96 -39.06
C ASP A 41 5.94 14.14 -38.10
N ASP A 42 7.27 14.25 -38.20
CA ASP A 42 8.20 13.57 -37.28
C ASP A 42 7.99 13.96 -35.81
N LYS A 43 7.59 15.21 -35.54
CA LYS A 43 7.29 15.69 -34.19
C LYS A 43 5.94 15.17 -33.70
N MET A 44 4.94 15.12 -34.58
CA MET A 44 3.62 14.59 -34.27
C MET A 44 3.70 13.10 -33.91
N ASP A 45 4.49 12.32 -34.65
CA ASP A 45 4.72 10.90 -34.35
C ASP A 45 5.38 10.69 -32.98
N LYS A 46 6.40 11.49 -32.66
CA LYS A 46 7.05 11.48 -31.34
C LYS A 46 6.07 11.86 -30.23
N GLN A 47 5.23 12.86 -30.46
CA GLN A 47 4.23 13.29 -29.48
C GLN A 47 3.17 12.20 -29.26
N ASN A 48 2.71 11.54 -30.31
CA ASN A 48 1.77 10.42 -30.20
C ASN A 48 2.37 9.27 -29.41
N GLU A 49 3.64 8.95 -29.64
CA GLU A 49 4.32 7.89 -28.87
C GLU A 49 4.48 8.26 -27.40
N LEU A 50 4.90 9.49 -27.11
CA LEU A 50 4.96 9.99 -25.74
C LEU A 50 3.57 9.98 -25.07
N SER A 51 2.53 10.35 -25.80
CA SER A 51 1.15 10.34 -25.29
C SER A 51 0.71 8.92 -24.91
N ARG A 52 0.98 7.93 -25.76
CA ARG A 52 0.70 6.52 -25.47
C ARG A 52 1.46 6.02 -24.25
N LYS A 53 2.74 6.40 -24.13
CA LYS A 53 3.54 6.02 -22.96
C LYS A 53 3.00 6.63 -21.67
N ILE A 54 2.63 7.92 -21.70
CA ILE A 54 2.01 8.60 -20.55
C ILE A 54 0.72 7.90 -20.15
N GLU A 55 -0.14 7.56 -21.12
CA GLU A 55 -1.41 6.86 -20.84
C GLU A 55 -1.16 5.50 -20.20
N SER A 56 -0.20 4.72 -20.72
CA SER A 56 0.21 3.44 -20.12
C SER A 56 0.73 3.60 -18.70
N ASP A 57 1.61 4.58 -18.46
CA ASP A 57 2.20 4.83 -17.15
C ASP A 57 1.12 5.29 -16.14
N VAL A 58 0.18 6.14 -16.56
CA VAL A 58 -0.94 6.59 -15.73
C VAL A 58 -1.87 5.43 -15.37
N ASN A 59 -2.19 4.55 -16.32
CA ASN A 59 -3.00 3.36 -16.05
C ASN A 59 -2.31 2.43 -15.06
N ALA A 60 -1.00 2.18 -15.22
CA ALA A 60 -0.23 1.36 -14.29
C ALA A 60 -0.20 1.98 -12.87
N ILE A 61 -0.06 3.30 -12.77
CA ILE A 61 -0.13 4.00 -11.47
C ILE A 61 -1.53 3.86 -10.86
N ASN A 62 -2.59 4.01 -11.65
CA ASN A 62 -3.96 3.85 -11.18
C ASN A 62 -4.23 2.44 -10.64
N ASP A 63 -3.76 1.40 -11.33
CA ASP A 63 -3.87 0.02 -10.86
C ASP A 63 -3.13 -0.21 -9.53
N ASN A 64 -1.93 0.37 -9.38
CA ASN A 64 -1.19 0.33 -8.12
C ASN A 64 -1.91 1.07 -6.99
N ILE A 65 -2.56 2.20 -7.28
CA ILE A 65 -3.37 2.94 -6.29
C ILE A 65 -4.58 2.10 -5.85
N LEU A 66 -5.26 1.44 -6.78
CA LEU A 66 -6.38 0.55 -6.45
C LEU A 66 -5.93 -0.65 -5.60
N LEU A 67 -4.77 -1.22 -5.91
CA LEU A 67 -4.17 -2.28 -5.09
C LEU A 67 -3.85 -1.77 -3.68
N LEU A 68 -3.23 -0.59 -3.56
CA LEU A 68 -2.91 0.03 -2.27
C LEU A 68 -4.18 0.30 -1.45
N ASP A 69 -5.25 0.80 -2.08
CA ASP A 69 -6.52 1.05 -1.42
C ASP A 69 -7.13 -0.23 -0.84
N SER A 70 -7.13 -1.32 -1.62
CA SER A 70 -7.59 -2.62 -1.15
C SER A 70 -6.74 -3.18 0.02
N GLY A 71 -5.42 -2.95 -0.02
CA GLY A 71 -4.50 -3.32 1.06
C GLY A 71 -4.74 -2.49 2.32
N MET A 72 -5.01 -1.19 2.17
CA MET A 72 -5.34 -0.29 3.27
C MET A 72 -6.66 -0.68 3.93
N ALA A 73 -7.70 -0.99 3.16
CA ALA A 73 -8.97 -1.48 3.68
C ALA A 73 -8.78 -2.78 4.50
N SER A 74 -7.94 -3.70 3.99
CA SER A 74 -7.59 -4.93 4.70
C SER A 74 -6.85 -4.67 6.02
N LEU A 75 -5.93 -3.71 6.03
CA LEU A 75 -5.20 -3.31 7.24
C LEU A 75 -6.12 -2.67 8.28
N ILE A 76 -7.04 -1.80 7.86
CA ILE A 76 -8.04 -1.19 8.75
C ILE A 76 -8.89 -2.28 9.41
N ASN A 77 -9.37 -3.25 8.62
CA ASN A 77 -10.14 -4.37 9.17
C ASN A 77 -9.31 -5.20 10.17
N TYR A 78 -8.04 -5.48 9.85
CA TYR A 78 -7.15 -6.20 10.76
C TYR A 78 -6.96 -5.46 12.09
N VAL A 79 -6.71 -4.14 12.04
CA VAL A 79 -6.56 -3.31 13.23
C VAL A 79 -7.85 -3.27 14.04
N SER A 80 -9.01 -3.10 13.41
CA SER A 80 -10.32 -3.12 14.08
C SER A 80 -10.56 -4.42 14.83
N VAL A 81 -10.28 -5.57 14.19
CA VAL A 81 -10.44 -6.88 14.83
C VAL A 81 -9.48 -7.05 16.01
N GLN A 82 -8.28 -6.48 15.94
CA GLN A 82 -7.33 -6.54 17.06
C GLN A 82 -7.72 -5.62 18.21
N ASP A 83 -8.28 -4.45 17.92
CA ASP A 83 -8.82 -3.51 18.91
C ASP A 83 -9.94 -4.17 19.73
N GLU A 84 -10.91 -4.79 19.05
CA GLU A 84 -12.00 -5.54 19.71
C GLU A 84 -11.47 -6.69 20.59
N LYS A 85 -10.42 -7.39 20.14
CA LYS A 85 -9.78 -8.46 20.93
C LYS A 85 -9.06 -7.90 22.15
N LEU A 86 -8.42 -6.74 22.03
CA LEU A 86 -7.72 -6.07 23.11
C LEU A 86 -8.72 -5.61 24.18
N ASP A 87 -9.82 -4.98 23.77
CA ASP A 87 -10.93 -4.59 24.65
C ASP A 87 -11.51 -5.81 25.41
N SER A 88 -11.74 -6.92 24.69
CA SER A 88 -12.20 -8.16 25.31
C SER A 88 -11.23 -8.71 26.36
N LEU A 89 -9.92 -8.60 26.08
CA LEU A 89 -8.88 -9.07 26.98
C LEU A 89 -8.78 -8.17 28.22
N GLU A 90 -8.80 -6.86 28.04
CA GLU A 90 -8.80 -5.88 29.14
C GLU A 90 -10.02 -6.10 30.06
N GLY A 91 -11.20 -6.32 29.49
CA GLY A 91 -12.40 -6.66 30.26
C GLY A 91 -12.23 -7.93 31.10
N LYS A 92 -11.69 -9.01 30.51
CA LYS A 92 -11.43 -10.26 31.24
C LYS A 92 -10.39 -10.10 32.35
N GLN A 93 -9.32 -9.35 32.11
CA GLN A 93 -8.31 -9.05 33.12
C GLN A 93 -8.87 -8.22 34.27
N SER A 94 -9.70 -7.23 33.96
CA SER A 94 -10.39 -6.40 34.95
C SER A 94 -11.28 -7.24 35.87
N ARG A 95 -12.05 -8.19 35.30
CA ARG A 95 -12.85 -9.14 36.09
C ARG A 95 -11.99 -10.07 36.93
N ALA A 96 -10.92 -10.63 36.37
CA ALA A 96 -9.99 -11.48 37.11
C ALA A 96 -9.37 -10.74 38.31
N ASN A 97 -8.93 -9.49 38.11
CA ASN A 97 -8.37 -8.65 39.17
C ASN A 97 -9.40 -8.36 40.27
N LEU A 98 -10.65 -8.07 39.89
CA LEU A 98 -11.75 -7.85 40.83
C LEU A 98 -12.05 -9.12 41.66
N GLY A 99 -12.03 -10.29 41.02
CA GLY A 99 -12.20 -11.58 41.68
C GLY A 99 -11.08 -11.88 42.68
N ILE A 100 -9.82 -11.64 42.29
CA ILE A 100 -8.66 -11.79 43.19
C ILE A 100 -8.77 -10.83 44.37
N GLN A 101 -9.16 -9.57 44.14
CA GLN A 101 -9.34 -8.60 45.21
C GLN A 101 -10.43 -9.03 46.21
N TYR A 102 -11.54 -9.56 45.72
CA TYR A 102 -12.60 -10.12 46.57
C TYR A 102 -12.09 -11.28 47.42
N LEU A 103 -11.38 -12.25 46.80
CA LEU A 103 -10.81 -13.40 47.51
C LEU A 103 -9.80 -12.97 48.58
N CYS A 104 -8.93 -12.01 48.29
CA CYS A 104 -7.99 -11.45 49.26
C CYS A 104 -8.72 -10.83 50.47
N ASN A 105 -9.80 -10.08 50.24
CA ASN A 105 -10.60 -9.49 51.32
C ASN A 105 -11.32 -10.56 52.15
N PHE A 106 -11.85 -11.59 51.50
CA PHE A 106 -12.52 -12.72 52.16
C PHE A 106 -11.56 -13.48 53.08
N VAL A 107 -10.36 -13.82 52.60
CA VAL A 107 -9.32 -14.51 53.40
C VAL A 107 -8.83 -13.66 54.58
N GLN A 108 -8.84 -12.33 54.43
CA GLN A 108 -8.52 -11.40 55.52
C GLN A 108 -9.65 -11.24 56.55
N GLY A 109 -10.77 -11.96 56.42
CA GLY A 109 -11.91 -11.89 57.33
C GLY A 109 -12.74 -10.60 57.18
N LYS A 110 -12.50 -9.81 56.13
CA LYS A 110 -13.29 -8.61 55.83
C LYS A 110 -14.60 -9.02 55.18
N LYS A 111 -15.73 -8.66 55.78
CA LYS A 111 -17.06 -8.84 55.18
C LYS A 111 -17.25 -7.85 54.02
N VAL A 112 -16.82 -8.26 52.83
CA VAL A 112 -17.03 -7.50 51.58
C VAL A 112 -18.13 -8.20 50.76
N LYS A 113 -19.13 -7.45 50.29
CA LYS A 113 -20.17 -7.96 49.38
C LYS A 113 -19.54 -8.24 48.01
N MET A 114 -19.98 -9.30 47.33
CA MET A 114 -19.51 -9.60 45.97
C MET A 114 -19.83 -8.41 45.05
N PRO A 115 -18.86 -7.94 44.25
CA PRO A 115 -19.11 -6.91 43.24
C PRO A 115 -20.15 -7.38 42.21
N GLU A 116 -21.12 -6.52 41.88
CA GLU A 116 -22.22 -6.79 40.94
C GLU A 116 -21.72 -7.22 39.54
N ALA A 117 -20.59 -6.63 39.09
CA ALA A 117 -19.92 -7.00 37.85
C ALA A 117 -19.36 -8.44 37.81
N LEU A 118 -19.16 -9.07 38.97
CA LEU A 118 -18.86 -10.51 39.07
C LEU A 118 -20.14 -11.32 39.26
N GLU A 119 -21.11 -10.82 40.02
CA GLU A 119 -22.40 -11.48 40.23
C GLU A 119 -23.12 -11.75 38.89
N GLU A 120 -23.06 -10.81 37.93
CA GLU A 120 -23.63 -10.98 36.59
C GLU A 120 -22.96 -12.09 35.75
N GLU A 121 -21.65 -12.29 35.91
CA GLU A 121 -20.90 -13.34 35.19
C GLU A 121 -21.12 -14.74 35.79
N PHE A 122 -21.53 -14.80 37.07
CA PHE A 122 -21.91 -16.03 37.77
C PHE A 122 -23.43 -16.30 37.79
N LEU A 123 -24.27 -15.45 37.16
CA LEU A 123 -25.68 -15.76 36.92
C LEU A 123 -25.79 -17.07 36.10
N PRO A 124 -26.80 -17.92 36.35
CA PRO A 124 -26.84 -19.29 35.86
C PRO A 124 -27.20 -19.33 34.36
N SER A 125 -26.25 -18.97 33.52
CA SER A 125 -26.20 -19.35 32.11
C SER A 125 -24.84 -19.99 31.88
N ARG A 126 -24.85 -21.33 31.89
CA ARG A 126 -23.71 -22.25 31.73
C ARG A 126 -23.03 -22.66 33.04
N THR A 127 -23.74 -23.51 33.77
CA THR A 127 -23.24 -24.57 34.67
C THR A 127 -21.73 -24.83 34.58
N ARG A 128 -20.97 -24.22 35.50
CA ARG A 128 -19.88 -24.89 36.22
C ARG A 128 -20.09 -24.62 37.70
N SER A 129 -21.10 -25.30 38.26
CA SER A 129 -21.22 -25.41 39.71
C SER A 129 -19.98 -26.17 40.18
N ILE A 130 -19.04 -25.47 40.82
CA ILE A 130 -17.98 -26.10 41.59
C ILE A 130 -18.65 -26.54 42.88
N THR A 131 -19.21 -27.74 42.88
CA THR A 131 -19.73 -28.35 44.09
C THR A 131 -18.53 -28.69 44.95
N PHE A 132 -18.29 -27.90 46.00
CA PHE A 132 -17.39 -28.29 47.08
C PHE A 132 -18.03 -29.46 47.80
N HIS A 133 -17.75 -30.68 47.33
CA HIS A 133 -17.92 -31.85 48.17
C HIS A 133 -16.82 -31.81 49.23
N ASP A 134 -17.27 -31.75 50.47
CA ASP A 134 -16.46 -31.90 51.67
C ASP A 134 -15.70 -33.23 51.57
N ALA A 135 -14.43 -33.15 51.19
CA ALA A 135 -13.53 -34.29 51.10
C ALA A 135 -12.27 -33.96 51.88
N SER A 136 -12.24 -34.46 53.11
CA SER A 136 -11.06 -34.68 53.92
C SER A 136 -9.91 -35.27 53.07
N GLY A 137 -8.78 -34.56 52.95
CA GLY A 137 -7.49 -35.10 52.49
C GLY A 137 -6.86 -34.41 51.25
N PRO A 138 -5.52 -34.19 51.21
CA PRO A 138 -4.88 -33.29 50.26
C PRO A 138 -4.59 -34.00 48.93
N MET A 139 -5.41 -33.77 47.91
CA MET A 139 -5.02 -34.03 46.52
C MET A 139 -4.86 -32.72 45.76
N GLY A 140 -3.61 -32.36 45.48
CA GLY A 140 -3.23 -31.15 44.77
C GLY A 140 -3.61 -31.15 43.29
N LEU A 141 -3.71 -29.93 42.73
CA LEU A 141 -3.49 -29.42 41.36
C LEU A 141 -3.74 -30.29 40.11
N LYS A 142 -4.42 -31.44 40.19
CA LYS A 142 -4.77 -32.26 39.02
C LYS A 142 -6.00 -31.78 38.24
N ALA A 143 -6.68 -30.72 38.69
CA ALA A 143 -7.90 -30.21 38.06
C ALA A 143 -7.66 -29.20 36.90
N LEU A 144 -6.41 -28.84 36.59
CA LEU A 144 -6.11 -27.84 35.56
C LEU A 144 -5.93 -28.40 34.15
N ASP A 145 -5.94 -29.73 33.98
CA ASP A 145 -5.75 -30.38 32.67
C ASP A 145 -6.89 -30.10 31.67
N CYS A 146 -8.04 -29.63 32.17
CA CYS A 146 -9.18 -29.22 31.33
C CYS A 146 -8.98 -27.87 30.62
N PHE A 147 -7.97 -27.07 30.97
CA PHE A 147 -7.73 -25.78 30.29
C PHE A 147 -6.94 -25.93 28.98
N SER A 148 -6.17 -27.00 28.80
CA SER A 148 -5.27 -27.18 27.65
C SER A 148 -5.96 -27.60 26.35
N ARG A 149 -7.26 -27.93 26.35
CA ARG A 149 -7.94 -28.52 25.17
C ARG A 149 -8.68 -27.55 24.26
N SER A 150 -8.60 -26.24 24.49
CA SER A 150 -9.36 -25.26 23.68
C SER A 150 -8.54 -24.47 22.65
N THR A 151 -7.24 -24.74 22.51
CA THR A 151 -6.42 -24.20 21.41
C THR A 151 -6.10 -25.29 20.40
N SER A 152 -7.10 -25.72 19.62
CA SER A 152 -6.85 -26.44 18.37
C SER A 152 -7.07 -25.47 17.21
N VAL A 153 -6.00 -24.78 16.80
CA VAL A 153 -5.89 -24.17 15.47
C VAL A 153 -5.52 -25.30 14.49
N PRO A 154 -6.13 -25.42 13.30
CA PRO A 154 -5.73 -26.44 12.34
C PRO A 154 -4.33 -26.15 11.78
N PRO A 155 -3.51 -27.16 11.47
CA PRO A 155 -2.20 -26.96 10.88
C PRO A 155 -2.36 -26.56 9.41
N VAL A 156 -1.88 -25.37 9.05
CA VAL A 156 -1.59 -25.01 7.65
C VAL A 156 -0.33 -25.78 7.26
N THR A 157 -0.48 -26.66 6.29
CA THR A 157 0.62 -27.41 5.67
C THR A 157 1.39 -26.48 4.73
N ASP A 158 2.54 -25.97 5.17
CA ASP A 158 3.57 -25.50 4.25
C ASP A 158 4.49 -26.66 3.91
N GLY A 159 4.40 -27.13 2.68
CA GLY A 159 5.36 -28.03 2.09
C GLY A 159 5.87 -27.43 0.79
N VAL A 160 7.08 -26.87 0.80
CA VAL A 160 7.97 -26.90 -0.37
C VAL A 160 9.43 -27.00 0.12
N GLN A 161 10.13 -27.92 -0.54
CA GLN A 161 11.48 -28.43 -0.26
C GLN A 161 12.61 -27.41 -0.39
N LEU A 162 13.67 -27.69 0.36
CA LEU A 162 15.03 -27.18 0.15
C LEU A 162 15.51 -27.49 -1.27
N ASN A 163 15.94 -26.47 -1.99
CA ASN A 163 17.02 -26.57 -2.97
C ASN A 163 17.82 -25.27 -2.92
N GLY A 164 19.13 -25.41 -2.76
CA GLY A 164 20.04 -24.31 -2.52
C GLY A 164 20.41 -23.54 -3.79
N GLU A 165 20.75 -22.28 -3.59
CA GLU A 165 21.87 -21.60 -4.24
C GLU A 165 22.12 -20.29 -3.47
N GLU A 166 23.35 -20.12 -3.00
CA GLU A 166 23.87 -18.87 -2.43
C GLU A 166 23.95 -17.82 -3.54
N PRO A 167 23.59 -16.55 -3.26
CA PRO A 167 24.59 -15.52 -3.55
C PRO A 167 24.71 -14.47 -2.44
N GLN A 168 25.96 -14.19 -2.13
CA GLN A 168 26.48 -13.13 -1.26
C GLN A 168 25.97 -11.74 -1.66
N THR A 169 25.69 -10.86 -0.67
CA THR A 169 25.94 -9.40 -0.69
C THR A 169 25.54 -8.73 0.64
N PRO A 170 26.09 -7.56 0.99
CA PRO A 170 26.71 -7.34 2.30
C PRO A 170 25.83 -6.60 3.32
N SER A 171 26.11 -6.85 4.60
CA SER A 171 25.52 -6.15 5.74
C SER A 171 25.81 -4.64 5.71
N ARG A 172 24.75 -3.82 5.73
CA ARG A 172 24.84 -2.37 5.94
C ARG A 172 25.02 -2.06 7.43
N PRO A 173 25.99 -1.23 7.85
CA PRO A 173 26.11 -0.83 9.25
C PRO A 173 25.07 0.23 9.61
N LEU A 174 24.47 0.08 10.80
CA LEU A 174 23.55 1.05 11.40
C LEU A 174 24.32 2.31 11.82
N LEU A 175 23.92 3.46 11.28
CA LEU A 175 24.42 4.79 11.66
C LEU A 175 24.02 5.10 13.11
N ARG A 176 25.00 5.19 14.02
CA ARG A 176 24.82 5.82 15.33
C ARG A 176 24.85 7.34 15.18
N TYR A 177 23.76 7.98 15.60
CA TYR A 177 23.65 9.43 15.72
C TYR A 177 24.37 9.87 17.00
N ASN A 178 25.44 10.66 16.88
CA ASN A 178 26.09 11.31 18.02
C ASN A 178 25.65 12.78 18.05
N SER A 179 24.89 13.18 19.08
CA SER A 179 24.63 14.59 19.39
C SER A 179 25.89 15.25 19.93
N ALA A 180 26.43 16.21 19.19
CA ALA A 180 27.34 17.22 19.75
C ALA A 180 26.50 18.34 20.38
N LYS A 181 26.80 18.64 21.64
CA LYS A 181 26.20 19.72 22.44
C LYS A 181 27.00 21.00 22.15
N VAL A 182 26.31 22.07 21.76
CA VAL A 182 26.83 23.45 21.69
C VAL A 182 26.91 24.03 23.09
#